data_AF-A0A8T4Z1S6-F1
#
_entry.id   AF-A0A8T4Z1S6-F1
#
_cell.length_a   1.000
_cell.length_b   1.000
_cell.length_c   1.000
_cell.angle_alpha   90.00
_cell.angle_beta   90.00
_cell.angle_gamma   90.00
#
_symmetry.space_group_name_H-M   'P 1'
#
loop_
_entity.id
_entity.type
_entity.pdbx_description
1 polymer ?
#
loop_
_entity_poly.entity_id
_entity_poly.type
_entity_poly.pdbx_seq_one_letter_code
_entity_poly.pdbx_strand_id
1 'polypeptide(L)'
;MPEFLDMFADEIKRNRGRLEGELSRGVSGPLSSDLEHLVDSNWHSLPEIDMNSDAQKMEVPKAIAVDGSRAMRFLAGGSVLYIIRSLAACGG
;
A
#
# COMPACT_ATOMS: atom_id res chain seq x y z
N MET A 1 12.05 -4.86 -35.35
CA MET A 1 11.39 -5.39 -34.13
C MET A 1 12.37 -5.59 -32.97
N PRO A 2 13.56 -6.19 -33.14
CA PRO A 2 14.55 -6.30 -32.07
C PRO A 2 15.04 -4.93 -31.56
N GLU A 3 15.34 -4.03 -32.51
CA GLU A 3 15.88 -2.70 -32.23
C GLU A 3 14.97 -1.81 -31.35
N PHE A 4 13.64 -1.97 -31.46
CA PHE A 4 12.70 -1.24 -30.61
C PHE A 4 12.78 -1.68 -29.14
N LEU A 5 12.92 -2.99 -28.90
CA LEU A 5 13.00 -3.53 -27.54
C LEU A 5 14.30 -3.11 -26.86
N ASP A 6 15.40 -3.05 -27.61
CA ASP A 6 16.68 -2.55 -27.11
C ASP A 6 16.60 -1.06 -26.76
N MET A 7 16.03 -0.24 -27.66
CA MET A 7 15.79 1.19 -27.39
C MET A 7 14.88 1.42 -26.19
N PHE A 8 13.83 0.61 -26.04
CA PHE A 8 12.90 0.69 -24.92
C PHE A 8 13.57 0.28 -23.59
N ALA A 9 14.40 -0.76 -23.60
CA ALA A 9 15.15 -1.19 -22.42
C ALA A 9 16.16 -0.13 -21.96
N ASP A 10 16.82 0.55 -22.90
CA ASP A 10 17.73 1.65 -22.60
C ASP A 10 16.98 2.85 -21.99
N GLU A 11 15.79 3.16 -22.50
CA GLU A 11 14.97 4.25 -21.96
C GLU A 11 14.43 3.93 -20.55
N ILE A 12 14.09 2.67 -20.28
CA ILE A 12 13.74 2.22 -18.92
C ILE A 12 14.93 2.42 -17.97
N LYS A 13 16.15 2.05 -18.36
CA LYS A 13 17.34 2.23 -17.53
C LYS A 13 17.63 3.70 -17.24
N ARG A 14 17.49 4.58 -18.25
CA ARG A 14 17.63 6.03 -18.06
C ARG A 14 16.58 6.58 -17.10
N ASN A 15 15.31 6.21 -17.28
CA ASN A 15 14.23 6.65 -16.41
C ASN A 15 14.40 6.16 -14.98
N ARG A 16 14.88 4.92 -14.78
CA ARG A 16 15.22 4.39 -13.47
C ARG A 16 16.28 5.25 -12.78
N GLY A 17 17.39 5.56 -13.46
CA GLY A 17 18.44 6.41 -12.89
C GLY A 17 17.95 7.82 -12.54
N ARG A 18 17.07 8.39 -13.36
CA ARG A 18 16.42 9.69 -13.07
C ARG A 18 15.54 9.61 -11.82
N LEU A 19 14.68 8.60 -11.74
CA LEU A 19 13.80 8.36 -10.59
C LEU A 19 14.59 8.09 -9.31
N GLU A 20 15.65 7.29 -9.37
CA GLU A 20 16.54 7.06 -8.23
C GLU A 20 17.17 8.37 -7.74
N GLY A 21 17.58 9.26 -8.67
CA GLY A 21 18.08 10.60 -8.35
C GLY A 21 17.02 11.53 -7.73
N GLU A 22 15.78 11.48 -8.20
CA GLU A 22 14.66 12.27 -7.66
C GLU A 22 14.23 11.77 -6.26
N LEU A 23 14.14 10.45 -6.10
CA LEU A 23 13.77 9.81 -4.83
C LEU A 23 14.84 10.01 -3.75
N SER A 24 16.12 9.93 -4.10
CA SER A 24 17.23 10.09 -3.14
C SER A 24 17.41 11.53 -2.66
N ARG A 25 17.03 12.52 -3.45
CA ARG A 25 17.03 13.93 -3.02
C ARG A 25 15.88 14.24 -2.07
N GLY A 26 14.82 13.43 -2.07
CA GLY A 26 13.56 13.79 -1.46
C GLY A 26 12.93 15.01 -2.14
N VAL A 27 11.65 15.24 -1.88
CA VAL A 27 10.99 16.49 -2.30
C VAL A 27 10.82 17.35 -1.05
N SER A 28 11.79 18.22 -0.77
CA SER A 28 11.61 19.27 0.21
C SER A 28 10.81 20.42 -0.42
N GLY A 29 9.49 20.35 -0.25
CA GLY A 29 8.59 21.44 -0.59
C GLY A 29 8.66 22.58 0.44
N PRO A 30 8.13 23.77 0.11
CA PRO A 30 8.07 24.92 1.03
C PRO A 30 7.38 24.64 2.36
N LEU A 31 6.54 23.60 2.42
CA LEU A 31 5.75 23.20 3.59
C LEU A 31 6.32 21.98 4.33
N SER A 32 7.54 21.54 4.01
CA SER A 32 8.10 20.31 4.59
C SER A 32 8.26 20.44 6.11
N SER A 33 8.72 21.59 6.60
CA SER A 33 8.84 21.87 8.03
C SER A 33 7.49 21.88 8.74
N ASP A 34 6.47 22.46 8.11
CA ASP A 34 5.12 22.52 8.69
C ASP A 34 4.51 21.12 8.76
N LEU A 35 4.73 20.29 7.73
CA LEU A 35 4.31 18.90 7.72
C LEU A 35 5.05 18.07 8.78
N GLU A 36 6.37 18.24 8.92
CA GLU A 36 7.17 17.60 9.98
C GLU A 36 6.61 17.95 11.37
N HIS A 37 6.37 19.25 11.63
CA HIS A 37 5.77 19.68 12.90
C HIS A 37 4.36 19.10 13.13
N LEU A 38 3.54 18.99 12.08
CA LEU A 38 2.21 18.37 12.19
C LEU A 38 2.30 16.88 12.47
N VAL A 39 3.23 16.15 11.84
CA VAL A 39 3.46 14.73 12.10
C VAL A 39 3.95 14.55 13.53
N ASP A 40 4.96 15.28 13.97
CA ASP A 40 5.53 15.16 15.32
C ASP A 40 4.53 15.46 16.43
N SER A 41 3.62 16.41 16.20
CA SER A 41 2.61 16.79 17.20
C SER A 41 1.40 15.86 17.26
N ASN A 42 1.09 15.13 16.18
CA ASN A 42 -0.14 14.33 16.07
C ASN A 42 0.11 12.82 15.93
N TRP A 43 1.35 12.40 15.61
CA TRP A 43 1.70 10.99 15.53
C TRP A 43 2.06 10.46 16.92
N HIS A 44 1.21 9.62 17.47
CA HIS A 44 1.43 8.97 18.75
C HIS A 44 1.79 7.50 18.55
N SER A 45 2.77 7.01 19.30
CA SER A 45 3.08 5.59 19.37
C SER A 45 1.84 4.80 19.79
N LEU A 46 1.63 3.64 19.18
CA LEU A 46 0.57 2.74 19.60
C LEU A 46 0.80 2.32 21.07
N PRO A 47 -0.27 2.17 21.87
CA PRO A 47 -0.14 1.70 23.24
C PRO A 47 0.48 0.29 23.27
N GLU A 48 1.33 0.04 24.26
CA GLU A 48 1.86 -1.31 24.50
C GLU A 48 0.71 -2.24 24.92
N ILE A 49 0.45 -3.26 24.10
CA ILE A 49 -0.53 -4.30 24.42
C ILE A 49 0.24 -5.46 25.06
N ASP A 50 0.15 -5.59 26.39
CA ASP A 50 0.78 -6.69 27.12
C ASP A 50 -0.03 -7.98 26.99
N MET A 51 0.32 -8.76 25.95
CA MET A 51 -0.29 -10.06 25.66
C MET A 51 0.00 -11.14 26.72
N ASN A 52 0.89 -10.88 27.69
CA ASN A 52 1.35 -11.86 28.69
C ASN A 52 0.89 -11.55 30.12
N SER A 53 0.21 -10.42 30.36
CA SER A 53 -0.32 -10.11 31.69
C SER A 53 -1.61 -10.91 31.96
N ASP A 54 -1.58 -11.76 32.99
CA ASP A 54 -2.75 -12.51 33.48
C ASP A 54 -3.94 -11.60 33.89
N ALA A 55 -3.70 -10.29 34.03
CA ALA A 55 -4.70 -9.26 34.33
C ALA A 55 -5.51 -8.79 33.09
N GLN A 56 -5.07 -9.12 31.86
CA GLN A 56 -5.77 -8.82 30.60
C GLN A 56 -6.41 -10.06 29.95
N LYS A 57 -6.84 -11.04 30.75
CA LYS A 57 -7.92 -11.97 30.33
C LYS A 57 -9.29 -11.29 30.17
N MET A 58 -9.34 -9.95 30.10
CA MET A 58 -10.45 -9.26 29.43
C MET A 58 -10.26 -9.46 27.94
N GLU A 59 -10.97 -10.47 27.43
CA GLU A 59 -11.32 -10.72 26.03
C GLU A 59 -10.65 -9.76 25.04
N VAL A 60 -9.48 -10.13 24.50
CA VAL A 60 -9.00 -9.51 23.26
C VAL A 60 -10.15 -9.63 22.27
N PRO A 61 -10.77 -8.52 21.83
CA PRO A 61 -11.97 -8.60 21.01
C PRO A 61 -11.58 -9.34 19.74
N LYS A 62 -12.29 -10.44 19.47
CA LYS A 62 -12.01 -11.30 18.32
C LYS A 62 -12.19 -10.48 17.05
N ALA A 63 -11.07 -9.99 16.50
CA ALA A 63 -11.07 -9.18 15.31
C ALA A 63 -11.28 -10.08 14.09
N ILE A 64 -12.23 -9.68 13.24
CA ILE A 64 -12.47 -10.30 11.93
C ILE A 64 -12.09 -9.27 10.89
N ALA A 65 -10.99 -9.52 10.19
CA ALA A 65 -10.63 -8.74 9.02
C ALA A 65 -11.44 -9.26 7.83
N VAL A 66 -12.12 -8.36 7.12
CA VAL A 66 -12.89 -8.70 5.92
C VAL A 66 -12.36 -7.87 4.76
N ASP A 67 -12.01 -8.56 3.68
CA ASP A 67 -11.61 -7.91 2.43
C ASP A 67 -12.26 -8.62 1.24
N GLY A 68 -12.32 -7.92 0.11
CA GLY A 68 -12.92 -8.41 -1.11
C GLY A 68 -12.14 -8.02 -2.36
N SER A 69 -12.25 -8.85 -3.39
CA SER A 69 -11.68 -8.58 -4.69
C SER A 69 -12.70 -8.80 -5.80
N ARG A 70 -12.51 -8.10 -6.92
CA ARG A 70 -13.32 -8.27 -8.12
C ARG A 70 -12.43 -8.39 -9.35
N ALA A 71 -12.85 -9.23 -10.28
CA ALA A 71 -12.34 -9.29 -11.64
C ALA A 71 -13.49 -9.05 -12.61
N MET A 72 -13.25 -8.27 -13.66
CA MET A 72 -14.25 -7.97 -14.69
C MET A 72 -13.64 -8.14 -16.07
N ARG A 73 -14.43 -8.65 -17.01
CA ARG A 73 -14.05 -8.79 -18.42
C ARG A 73 -15.22 -8.42 -19.32
N PHE A 74 -14.97 -7.47 -20.21
CA PHE A 74 -15.90 -7.12 -21.28
C PHE A 74 -15.83 -8.17 -22.39
N LEU A 75 -17.00 -8.64 -22.84
CA LEU A 75 -17.13 -9.61 -23.92
C LEU A 75 -17.57 -8.90 -25.21
N ALA A 76 -17.26 -9.50 -26.36
CA ALA A 76 -17.51 -8.90 -27.67
C ALA A 76 -18.99 -8.57 -27.95
N GLY A 77 -19.93 -9.21 -27.24
CA GLY A 77 -21.37 -8.95 -27.33
C GLY A 77 -21.88 -7.78 -26.50
N GLY A 78 -21.00 -6.97 -25.89
CA GLY A 78 -21.38 -5.87 -25.00
C GLY A 78 -21.76 -6.29 -23.58
N SER A 79 -21.74 -7.60 -23.29
CA SER A 79 -21.94 -8.16 -21.95
C SER A 79 -20.66 -8.08 -21.11
N VAL A 80 -20.80 -8.10 -19.78
CA VAL A 80 -19.68 -8.12 -18.82
C VAL A 80 -19.73 -9.40 -18.00
N LEU A 81 -18.64 -10.16 -18.00
CA LEU A 81 -18.42 -11.23 -17.03
C LEU A 81 -17.70 -10.63 -15.82
N TYR A 82 -18.22 -10.86 -14.62
CA TYR A 82 -17.55 -10.45 -13.39
C TYR A 82 -17.53 -11.57 -12.36
N ILE A 83 -16.45 -11.60 -11.59
CA ILE A 83 -16.26 -12.49 -10.44
C ILE A 83 -15.96 -11.60 -9.24
N ILE A 84 -16.70 -11.81 -8.15
CA ILE A 84 -16.49 -11.11 -6.88
C ILE A 84 -16.20 -12.17 -5.84
N ARG A 85 -15.19 -11.92 -5.01
CA ARG A 85 -14.82 -12.76 -3.88
C ARG A 85 -14.75 -11.90 -2.63
N SER A 86 -15.26 -12.41 -1.51
CA SER A 86 -14.99 -11.89 -0.19
C SER A 86 -14.26 -12.95 0.64
N LEU A 87 -13.42 -12.50 1.58
CA LEU A 87 -12.73 -13.34 2.54
C LEU A 87 -12.83 -12.69 3.92
N ALA A 88 -13.22 -13.47 4.92
CA ALA A 88 -13.13 -13.11 6.32
C ALA A 88 -12.02 -13.94 6.97
N ALA A 89 -11.06 -13.28 7.61
CA ALA A 89 -9.99 -13.90 8.37
C ALA A 89 -10.12 -13.51 9.84
N CYS A 90 -10.08 -14.50 10.73
CA CYS A 90 -10.07 -14.27 12.17
C CYS A 90 -8.63 -14.40 12.67
N GLY A 91 -8.18 -13.43 13.48
CA GLY A 91 -6.98 -13.62 14.32
C GLY A 91 -7.28 -14.64 15.42
N GLY A 92 -6.42 -15.63 15.59
CA GLY A 92 -6.47 -16.63 16.66
C GLY A 92 -5.41 -16.36 17.71
#